data_AF-A0A1F9M065-F1
#
_entry.id   AF-A0A1F9M065-F1
#
_cell.length_a   1.000
_cell.length_b   1.000
_cell.length_c   1.000
_cell.angle_alpha   90.00
_cell.angle_beta   90.00
_cell.angle_gamma   90.00
#
_symmetry.space_group_name_H-M   'P 1'
#
loop_
_entity.id
_entity.type
_entity.pdbx_description
1 polymer ?
#
loop_
_entity_poly.entity_id
_entity_poly.type
_entity_poly.pdbx_seq_one_letter_code
_entity_poly.pdbx_strand_id
1 'polypeptide(L)'
;MTAPTQPERLPNRERGSALLIMLTIIGIGAAFLLVSALNKAMQQIEQDRVTTAALAQAKEALLGYAATYRDTHPDTGGNLDKVFAFLPCPDTNNDGLGDPPCGLKDVTAVGRLPWKELGLPPLRDSAGECLWYIVSGRAKNNPPADALNWDTVGQIEVQDASGQVLAAQNTHNTPWAVIIGPGGVTGAQSRTSAGISECGGSNTTAAYLEGLTLNPAAGGVSTLVLVTSDSAKNIANPNNDRGLWVTSREIFERVKKRSDFAADINTLLADLKTSLDAASSPLVTAFNTASTAGCPVTDSPANQKKDYFRCYWNNNLKFAESSGITVNGASCEAVLIFSGERTTGQTRVSLADQANKSNYLEAPNLAIFSGAGAYSGATGFTPASASADLVYCIKPVSPPPPPPPPSTPPIVGGASFTLNAATISGTYVGSSGINTGVTTITLPGSPALIITATGGTIGRNQGGASTNAIGVYQGSGGAPNTALQTGETLSFRLNGYTAQKFGLTLYGFTAGEQALLTFKNSGAIVGTYTATTITTANINPGGVFDEVVVQTVGASAFWVQTVKFCDALTSC
;
A
#
# COMPACT_ATOMS: atom_id res chain seq x y z
N MET A 1 18.07 14.13 129.39
CA MET A 1 17.37 13.26 128.42
C MET A 1 17.42 14.01 127.10
N THR A 2 18.09 13.59 126.03
CA THR A 2 18.79 12.36 125.63
C THR A 2 19.57 12.78 124.37
N ALA A 3 20.88 12.58 124.33
CA ALA A 3 21.65 12.49 123.09
C ALA A 3 21.63 11.02 122.60
N PRO A 4 22.22 10.62 121.46
CA PRO A 4 22.78 11.34 120.29
C PRO A 4 22.12 10.82 118.96
N THR A 5 22.49 11.22 117.73
CA THR A 5 23.54 10.58 116.90
C THR A 5 23.74 11.33 115.57
N GLN A 6 25.00 11.54 115.18
CA GLN A 6 25.38 11.79 113.78
C GLN A 6 25.63 10.46 113.05
N PRO A 7 25.38 10.39 111.73
CA PRO A 7 26.14 9.54 110.84
C PRO A 7 26.96 10.37 109.83
N GLU A 8 28.26 10.07 109.84
CA GLU A 8 29.21 9.92 108.74
C GLU A 8 29.19 10.87 107.51
N ARG A 9 30.35 11.52 107.30
CA ARG A 9 30.82 11.96 105.98
C ARG A 9 30.96 10.74 105.05
N LEU A 10 30.18 10.71 103.97
CA LEU A 10 30.49 9.88 102.81
C LEU A 10 31.60 10.52 101.96
N PRO A 11 32.54 9.73 101.42
CA PRO A 11 33.66 10.21 100.62
C PRO A 11 33.21 10.70 99.23
N ASN A 12 33.78 11.81 98.79
CA ASN A 12 33.76 12.23 97.39
C ASN A 12 34.69 11.32 96.57
N ARG A 13 34.12 10.39 95.79
CA ARG A 13 34.65 9.68 94.60
C ARG A 13 33.41 8.96 94.05
N GLU A 14 32.89 9.23 92.87
CA GLU A 14 33.53 9.00 91.58
C GLU A 14 32.98 9.92 90.49
N ARG A 15 33.86 10.62 89.75
CA ARG A 15 33.52 11.29 88.48
C ARG A 15 33.98 10.49 87.24
N GLY A 16 34.44 9.24 87.42
CA GLY A 16 34.91 8.36 86.33
C GLY A 16 33.84 7.40 85.79
N SER A 17 33.04 6.81 86.68
CA SER A 17 32.03 5.80 86.31
C SER A 17 30.82 6.40 85.59
N ALA A 18 30.44 7.64 85.91
CA ALA A 18 29.35 8.33 85.22
C ALA A 18 29.64 8.54 83.72
N LEU A 19 30.89 8.84 83.35
CA LEU A 19 31.30 9.03 81.96
C LEU A 19 31.28 7.71 81.20
N LEU A 20 31.78 6.63 81.82
CA LEU A 20 31.79 5.29 81.21
C LEU A 20 30.38 4.74 81.02
N ILE A 21 29.50 4.95 82.00
CA ILE A 21 28.07 4.58 81.90
C ILE A 21 27.40 5.39 80.78
N MET A 22 27.63 6.71 80.72
CA MET A 22 27.09 7.57 79.67
C MET A 22 27.60 7.16 78.27
N LEU A 23 28.89 6.87 78.12
CA LEU A 23 29.48 6.41 76.86
C LEU A 23 28.94 5.03 76.45
N THR A 24 28.71 4.14 77.41
CA THR A 24 28.12 2.81 77.17
C THR A 24 26.67 2.93 76.71
N ILE A 25 25.88 3.80 77.35
CA ILE A 25 24.49 4.07 76.96
C ILE A 25 24.44 4.69 75.56
N ILE A 26 25.33 5.65 75.26
CA ILE A 26 25.44 6.25 73.92
C ILE A 26 25.87 5.19 72.89
N GLY A 27 26.83 4.33 73.23
CA GLY A 27 27.30 3.25 72.35
C GLY A 27 26.21 2.22 72.03
N ILE A 28 25.46 1.79 73.04
CA ILE A 28 24.31 0.88 72.86
C ILE A 28 23.21 1.57 72.06
N GLY A 29 22.92 2.85 72.33
CA GLY A 29 21.95 3.63 71.57
C GLY A 29 22.34 3.77 70.10
N ALA A 30 23.61 4.09 69.81
CA ALA A 30 24.11 4.20 68.45
C ALA A 30 24.09 2.85 67.72
N ALA A 31 24.48 1.76 68.39
CA ALA A 31 24.41 0.41 67.83
C ALA A 31 22.96 -0.01 67.54
N PHE A 32 22.03 0.29 68.45
CA PHE A 32 20.60 0.00 68.25
C PHE A 32 20.03 0.77 67.05
N LEU A 33 20.35 2.06 66.92
CA LEU A 33 19.92 2.87 65.78
C LEU A 33 20.50 2.35 64.46
N LEU A 34 21.78 1.96 64.45
CA LEU A 34 22.43 1.39 63.27
C LEU A 34 21.81 0.06 62.86
N VAL A 35 21.62 -0.88 63.80
CA VAL A 35 20.99 -2.17 63.53
C VAL A 35 19.55 -1.99 63.05
N SER A 36 18.81 -1.05 63.64
CA SER A 36 17.45 -0.72 63.20
C SER A 36 17.41 -0.14 61.79
N ALA A 37 18.35 0.75 61.46
CA ALA A 37 18.48 1.31 60.12
C ALA A 37 18.85 0.24 59.08
N LEU A 38 19.78 -0.67 59.43
CA LEU A 38 20.18 -1.79 58.57
C LEU A 38 19.03 -2.78 58.36
N ASN A 39 18.30 -3.15 59.41
CA ASN A 39 17.14 -4.04 59.31
C ASN A 39 16.05 -3.45 58.41
N LYS A 40 15.78 -2.14 58.53
CA LYS A 40 14.82 -1.46 57.67
C LYS A 40 15.27 -1.43 56.21
N ALA A 41 16.55 -1.14 55.96
CA ALA A 41 17.11 -1.16 54.62
C ALA A 41 17.07 -2.56 53.99
N MET A 42 17.41 -3.61 54.76
CA MET A 42 17.32 -5.01 54.29
C MET A 42 15.89 -5.43 53.97
N GLN A 43 14.90 -5.03 54.78
CA GLN A 43 13.50 -5.30 54.48
C GLN A 43 13.02 -4.58 53.21
N GLN A 44 13.42 -3.33 53.00
CA GLN A 44 13.09 -2.59 51.77
C GLN A 44 13.72 -3.24 50.54
N ILE A 45 14.97 -3.67 50.63
CA ILE A 45 15.65 -4.39 49.53
C ILE A 45 14.89 -5.67 49.18
N GLU A 46 14.42 -6.42 50.18
CA GLU A 46 13.67 -7.65 49.94
C GLU A 46 12.29 -7.37 49.33
N GLN A 47 11.58 -6.34 49.80
CA GLN A 47 10.31 -5.91 49.21
C GLN A 47 10.47 -5.48 47.75
N ASP A 48 11.53 -4.73 47.46
CA ASP A 48 11.91 -4.32 46.11
C ASP A 48 12.17 -5.54 45.24
N ARG A 49 12.95 -6.51 45.75
CA ARG A 49 13.27 -7.75 45.04
C ARG A 49 12.01 -8.54 44.68
N VAL A 50 11.08 -8.72 45.61
CA VAL A 50 9.80 -9.44 45.37
C VAL A 50 8.97 -8.75 44.29
N THR A 51 8.77 -7.43 44.43
CA THR A 51 7.98 -6.65 43.48
C THR A 51 8.61 -6.64 42.09
N THR A 52 9.92 -6.38 41.99
CA THR A 52 10.63 -6.38 40.71
C THR A 52 10.61 -7.75 40.04
N ALA A 53 10.72 -8.85 40.79
CA ALA A 53 10.62 -10.20 40.24
C ALA A 53 9.24 -10.48 39.64
N ALA A 54 8.16 -10.13 40.34
CA ALA A 54 6.79 -10.27 39.84
C ALA A 54 6.57 -9.44 38.57
N LEU A 55 6.98 -8.18 38.60
CA LEU A 55 6.90 -7.28 37.44
C LEU A 55 7.69 -7.83 36.23
N ALA A 56 8.91 -8.32 36.44
CA ALA A 56 9.75 -8.86 35.37
C ALA A 56 9.13 -10.11 34.74
N GLN A 57 8.57 -11.02 35.56
CA GLN A 57 7.88 -12.20 35.06
C GLN A 57 6.64 -11.84 34.22
N ALA A 58 5.86 -10.85 34.67
CA ALA A 58 4.73 -10.33 33.90
C ALA A 58 5.17 -9.71 32.57
N LYS A 59 6.28 -8.95 32.56
CA LYS A 59 6.87 -8.35 31.36
C LYS A 59 7.22 -9.43 30.32
N GLU A 60 7.94 -10.46 30.75
CA GLU A 60 8.35 -11.55 29.86
C GLU A 60 7.14 -12.31 29.28
N ALA A 61 6.07 -12.49 30.06
CA ALA A 61 4.85 -13.10 29.55
C ALA A 61 4.16 -12.23 28.49
N LEU A 62 4.09 -10.91 28.68
CA LEU A 62 3.55 -9.99 27.67
C LEU A 62 4.39 -10.01 26.38
N LEU A 63 5.73 -10.01 26.49
CA LEU A 63 6.62 -10.12 25.33
C LEU A 63 6.44 -11.45 24.60
N GLY A 64 6.23 -12.54 25.35
CA GLY A 64 5.91 -13.86 24.81
C GLY A 64 4.58 -13.87 24.06
N TYR A 65 3.51 -13.41 24.71
CA TYR A 65 2.17 -13.28 24.15
C TYR A 65 2.19 -12.48 22.84
N ALA A 66 2.80 -11.30 22.86
CA ALA A 66 2.91 -10.42 21.69
C ALA A 66 3.68 -11.10 20.53
N ALA A 67 4.75 -11.83 20.84
CA ALA A 67 5.54 -12.53 19.84
C ALA A 67 4.84 -13.76 19.24
N THR A 68 3.83 -14.33 19.90
CA THR A 68 3.06 -15.50 19.42
C THR A 68 1.63 -15.18 19.03
N TYR A 69 1.16 -13.94 19.24
CA TYR A 69 -0.26 -13.57 19.14
C TYR A 69 -0.92 -14.05 17.84
N ARG A 70 -0.27 -13.77 16.70
CA ARG A 70 -0.73 -14.22 15.39
C ARG A 70 -1.01 -15.72 15.38
N ASP A 71 -0.10 -16.52 15.92
CA ASP A 71 -0.15 -17.98 15.82
C ASP A 71 -1.20 -18.58 16.75
N THR A 72 -1.50 -17.91 17.88
CA THR A 72 -2.46 -18.37 18.89
C THR A 72 -3.87 -17.82 18.71
N HIS A 73 -4.06 -16.87 17.79
CA HIS A 73 -5.36 -16.24 17.52
C HIS A 73 -5.75 -16.35 16.03
N PRO A 74 -5.88 -17.57 15.48
CA PRO A 74 -6.49 -17.75 14.17
C PRO A 74 -7.97 -17.35 14.21
N ASP A 75 -8.52 -16.94 13.06
CA ASP A 75 -9.95 -16.69 12.90
C ASP A 75 -10.78 -18.00 12.96
N THR A 76 -12.10 -17.87 12.86
CA THR A 76 -13.05 -18.98 12.86
C THR A 76 -12.93 -19.92 11.63
N GLY A 77 -12.00 -19.65 10.70
CA GLY A 77 -11.66 -20.48 9.55
C GLY A 77 -10.28 -21.14 9.62
N GLY A 78 -9.52 -20.95 10.70
CA GLY A 78 -8.14 -21.44 10.82
C GLY A 78 -7.10 -20.58 10.08
N ASN A 79 -7.48 -19.38 9.63
CA ASN A 79 -6.60 -18.42 8.98
C ASN A 79 -5.92 -17.51 10.01
N LEU A 80 -4.72 -17.04 9.68
CA LEU A 80 -3.95 -16.11 10.52
C LEU A 80 -4.28 -14.66 10.14
N ASP A 81 -5.43 -14.17 10.60
CA ASP A 81 -5.99 -12.85 10.23
C ASP A 81 -5.53 -11.74 11.17
N LYS A 82 -4.37 -11.92 11.78
CA LYS A 82 -3.79 -11.05 12.78
C LYS A 82 -2.30 -10.97 12.52
N VAL A 83 -1.67 -9.90 12.99
CA VAL A 83 -0.21 -9.78 12.98
C VAL A 83 0.35 -10.06 14.37
N PHE A 84 1.67 -10.12 14.47
CA PHE A 84 2.33 -10.13 15.78
C PHE A 84 2.10 -8.83 16.53
N ALA A 85 2.60 -8.78 17.77
CA ALA A 85 2.76 -7.59 18.59
C ALA A 85 1.51 -7.08 19.33
N PHE A 86 0.32 -7.63 19.06
CA PHE A 86 -0.86 -7.32 19.88
C PHE A 86 -0.68 -7.76 21.33
N LEU A 87 -1.20 -6.96 22.25
CA LEU A 87 -1.19 -7.18 23.68
C LEU A 87 -2.62 -7.47 24.18
N PRO A 88 -2.79 -8.27 25.25
CA PRO A 88 -4.12 -8.66 25.72
C PRO A 88 -4.88 -7.45 26.27
N CYS A 89 -6.20 -7.56 26.26
CA CYS A 89 -7.06 -6.67 27.04
C CYS A 89 -6.80 -6.85 28.54
N PRO A 90 -6.92 -5.80 29.37
CA PRO A 90 -6.86 -5.96 30.81
C PRO A 90 -8.03 -6.78 31.35
N ASP A 91 -7.82 -7.38 32.52
CA ASP A 91 -8.87 -8.03 33.30
C ASP A 91 -9.59 -6.96 34.16
N THR A 92 -10.87 -6.76 33.92
CA THR A 92 -11.71 -5.75 34.61
C THR A 92 -12.64 -6.37 35.64
N ASN A 93 -12.75 -7.70 35.67
CA ASN A 93 -13.70 -8.43 36.50
C ASN A 93 -13.01 -9.28 37.59
N ASN A 94 -11.69 -9.40 37.55
CA ASN A 94 -10.78 -10.09 38.48
C ASN A 94 -10.79 -11.63 38.38
N ASP A 95 -11.08 -12.20 37.20
CA ASP A 95 -11.06 -13.65 36.94
C ASP A 95 -9.73 -14.17 36.34
N GLY A 96 -8.80 -13.26 36.06
CA GLY A 96 -7.49 -13.52 35.46
C GLY A 96 -7.47 -13.55 33.93
N LEU A 97 -8.59 -13.30 33.25
CA LEU A 97 -8.70 -13.26 31.79
C LEU A 97 -8.91 -11.83 31.31
N GLY A 98 -8.38 -11.48 30.13
CA GLY A 98 -8.67 -10.18 29.54
C GLY A 98 -10.14 -10.06 29.13
N ASP A 99 -10.71 -8.86 29.25
CA ASP A 99 -12.11 -8.58 28.88
C ASP A 99 -12.21 -7.81 27.55
N PRO A 100 -12.22 -8.49 26.39
CA PRO A 100 -12.48 -7.87 25.10
C PRO A 100 -13.99 -7.63 24.89
N PRO A 101 -14.42 -6.50 24.28
CA PRO A 101 -13.62 -5.33 23.91
C PRO A 101 -13.25 -4.48 25.12
N CYS A 102 -11.95 -4.16 25.28
CA CYS A 102 -11.48 -3.30 26.35
C CYS A 102 -11.49 -1.83 25.93
N GLY A 103 -12.70 -1.25 25.88
CA GLY A 103 -12.94 0.15 25.53
C GLY A 103 -12.97 0.44 24.02
N LEU A 104 -12.83 1.72 23.65
CA LEU A 104 -12.88 2.17 22.26
C LEU A 104 -11.54 1.99 21.53
N LYS A 105 -11.58 1.91 20.19
CA LYS A 105 -10.37 1.84 19.35
C LYS A 105 -9.44 3.01 19.59
N ASP A 106 -8.13 2.74 19.63
CA ASP A 106 -7.09 3.74 19.89
C ASP A 106 -7.24 4.49 21.23
N VAL A 107 -7.98 3.94 22.19
CA VAL A 107 -8.08 4.46 23.57
C VAL A 107 -7.41 3.49 24.54
N THR A 108 -6.54 4.03 25.40
CA THR A 108 -5.83 3.29 26.46
C THR A 108 -6.82 2.63 27.41
N ALA A 109 -6.56 1.37 27.78
CA ALA A 109 -7.37 0.61 28.72
C ALA A 109 -6.55 0.23 29.97
N VAL A 110 -7.23 0.06 31.10
CA VAL A 110 -6.64 -0.33 32.38
C VAL A 110 -7.48 -1.38 33.07
N GLY A 111 -6.82 -2.28 33.78
CA GLY A 111 -7.40 -3.32 34.62
C GLY A 111 -6.31 -4.09 35.35
N ARG A 112 -6.64 -5.25 35.90
CA ARG A 112 -5.67 -6.21 36.40
C ARG A 112 -4.90 -6.83 35.25
N LEU A 113 -3.70 -7.32 35.56
CA LEU A 113 -2.96 -8.17 34.65
C LEU A 113 -3.76 -9.46 34.40
N PRO A 114 -4.06 -9.82 33.14
CA PRO A 114 -4.79 -11.05 32.81
C PRO A 114 -3.86 -12.27 32.95
N TRP A 115 -3.48 -12.58 34.19
CA TRP A 115 -2.45 -13.56 34.54
C TRP A 115 -2.78 -14.95 33.99
N LYS A 116 -4.05 -15.35 33.99
CA LYS A 116 -4.49 -16.66 33.52
C LYS A 116 -4.39 -16.76 32.00
N GLU A 117 -4.78 -15.71 31.28
CA GLU A 117 -4.59 -15.63 29.81
C GLU A 117 -3.11 -15.68 29.43
N LEU A 118 -2.25 -15.06 30.26
CA LEU A 118 -0.80 -15.05 30.08
C LEU A 118 -0.09 -16.33 30.53
N GLY A 119 -0.82 -17.33 31.04
CA GLY A 119 -0.24 -18.59 31.53
C GLY A 119 0.63 -18.41 32.78
N LEU A 120 0.37 -17.37 33.57
CA LEU A 120 1.07 -17.04 34.80
C LEU A 120 0.27 -17.49 36.03
N PRO A 121 0.92 -17.71 37.18
CA PRO A 121 0.22 -17.65 38.46
C PRO A 121 -0.24 -16.20 38.76
N PRO A 122 -1.15 -15.99 39.72
CA PRO A 122 -1.53 -14.66 40.20
C PRO A 122 -0.33 -13.96 40.87
N LEU A 123 0.45 -13.23 40.08
CA LEU A 123 1.65 -12.53 40.56
C LEU A 123 1.27 -11.38 41.48
N ARG A 124 2.04 -11.23 42.57
CA ARG A 124 1.81 -10.24 43.61
C ARG A 124 3.04 -9.42 43.90
N ASP A 125 2.85 -8.15 44.24
CA ASP A 125 3.90 -7.31 44.78
C ASP A 125 4.24 -7.66 46.25
N SER A 126 5.19 -6.95 46.84
CA SER A 126 5.59 -7.18 48.23
C SER A 126 4.53 -6.84 49.28
N ALA A 127 3.46 -6.12 48.91
CA ALA A 127 2.31 -5.85 49.77
C ALA A 127 1.23 -6.94 49.65
N GLY A 128 1.43 -7.93 48.77
CA GLY A 128 0.49 -9.01 48.51
C GLY A 128 -0.59 -8.65 47.49
N GLU A 129 -0.47 -7.52 46.80
CA GLU A 129 -1.46 -7.06 45.83
C GLU A 129 -1.19 -7.62 44.44
N CYS A 130 -2.26 -8.01 43.74
CA CYS A 130 -2.15 -8.41 42.34
C CYS A 130 -1.77 -7.22 41.44
N LEU A 131 -0.97 -7.52 40.41
CA LEU A 131 -0.49 -6.52 39.46
C LEU A 131 -1.63 -5.89 38.65
N TRP A 132 -1.55 -4.58 38.47
CA TRP A 132 -2.32 -3.81 37.51
C TRP A 132 -1.61 -3.73 36.16
N TYR A 133 -2.39 -3.50 35.12
CA TYR A 133 -1.94 -3.50 33.74
C TYR A 133 -2.67 -2.42 32.95
N ILE A 134 -1.89 -1.60 32.25
CA ILE A 134 -2.37 -0.56 31.33
C ILE A 134 -1.89 -0.92 29.95
N VAL A 135 -2.77 -0.89 28.95
CA VAL A 135 -2.43 -1.15 27.55
C VAL A 135 -2.81 0.05 26.68
N SER A 136 -1.89 0.45 25.81
CA SER A 136 -2.14 1.46 24.79
C SER A 136 -3.24 0.97 23.84
N GLY A 137 -4.20 1.85 23.54
CA GLY A 137 -5.28 1.56 22.60
C GLY A 137 -4.80 1.18 21.20
N ARG A 138 -3.61 1.62 20.81
CA ARG A 138 -2.96 1.26 19.53
C ARG A 138 -2.35 -0.13 19.53
N ALA A 139 -2.10 -0.74 20.69
CA ALA A 139 -1.39 -2.01 20.84
C ALA A 139 -2.27 -3.16 21.36
N LYS A 140 -3.47 -2.85 21.88
CA LYS A 140 -4.40 -3.87 22.40
C LYS A 140 -4.99 -4.73 21.29
N ASN A 141 -5.31 -5.97 21.64
CA ASN A 141 -5.86 -6.97 20.73
C ASN A 141 -7.32 -6.69 20.34
N ASN A 142 -8.11 -6.00 21.16
CA ASN A 142 -9.51 -5.72 20.84
C ASN A 142 -10.08 -4.42 21.48
N PRO A 143 -10.70 -3.52 20.70
CA PRO A 143 -10.66 -3.45 19.24
C PRO A 143 -9.23 -3.10 18.74
N PRO A 144 -8.73 -3.76 17.67
CA PRO A 144 -7.38 -3.53 17.16
C PRO A 144 -7.25 -2.20 16.42
N ALA A 145 -6.04 -1.63 16.39
CA ALA A 145 -5.70 -0.47 15.58
C ALA A 145 -5.68 -0.79 14.07
N ASP A 146 -5.75 0.24 13.21
CA ASP A 146 -5.63 0.07 11.76
C ASP A 146 -4.21 -0.29 11.31
N ALA A 147 -3.20 0.06 12.12
CA ALA A 147 -1.81 -0.23 11.85
C ALA A 147 -1.03 -0.52 13.15
N LEU A 148 -0.28 -1.62 13.14
CA LEU A 148 0.57 -2.09 14.24
C LEU A 148 1.88 -2.65 13.68
N ASN A 149 2.95 -1.85 13.76
CA ASN A 149 4.30 -2.29 13.40
C ASN A 149 5.34 -1.65 14.34
N TRP A 150 6.63 -1.79 14.02
CA TRP A 150 7.71 -1.23 14.84
C TRP A 150 7.71 0.32 14.91
N ASP A 151 6.93 0.97 14.03
CA ASP A 151 6.68 2.40 13.94
C ASP A 151 5.43 2.87 14.68
N THR A 152 4.64 1.96 15.24
CA THR A 152 3.48 2.34 16.04
C THR A 152 3.91 2.91 17.40
N VAL A 153 3.53 4.16 17.64
CA VAL A 153 3.78 4.90 18.88
C VAL A 153 2.71 4.57 19.92
N GLY A 154 3.15 4.26 21.15
CA GLY A 154 2.26 4.00 22.29
C GLY A 154 1.56 5.26 22.84
N GLN A 155 0.81 5.10 23.93
CA GLN A 155 -0.11 6.13 24.44
C GLN A 155 -0.05 6.31 25.96
N ILE A 156 1.07 6.00 26.59
CA ILE A 156 1.23 6.11 28.04
C ILE A 156 2.52 6.86 28.32
N GLU A 157 2.44 8.09 28.76
CA GLU A 157 3.58 8.82 29.32
C GLU A 157 3.84 8.32 30.74
N VAL A 158 5.10 8.04 31.06
CA VAL A 158 5.49 7.62 32.42
C VAL A 158 6.39 8.70 33.00
N GLN A 159 6.00 9.18 34.17
CA GLN A 159 6.76 10.13 34.97
C GLN A 159 7.12 9.48 36.31
N ASP A 160 8.15 9.98 36.97
CA ASP A 160 8.36 9.70 38.37
C ASP A 160 7.62 10.69 39.26
N ALA A 161 7.54 10.40 40.55
CA ALA A 161 6.83 11.25 41.50
C ALA A 161 7.47 12.65 41.70
N SER A 162 8.71 12.88 41.23
CA SER A 162 9.35 14.20 41.20
C SER A 162 8.97 15.03 39.96
N GLY A 163 8.22 14.45 39.02
CA GLY A 163 7.87 15.05 37.74
C GLY A 163 8.90 14.78 36.64
N GLN A 164 9.90 13.94 36.88
CA GLN A 164 10.84 13.54 35.84
C GLN A 164 10.14 12.62 34.84
N VAL A 165 10.18 12.96 33.56
CA VAL A 165 9.68 12.08 32.49
C VAL A 165 10.63 10.88 32.33
N LEU A 166 10.14 9.69 32.66
CA LEU A 166 10.85 8.41 32.50
C LEU A 166 10.64 7.81 31.10
N ALA A 167 9.42 7.95 30.56
CA ALA A 167 9.10 7.59 29.19
C ALA A 167 8.20 8.66 28.58
N ALA A 168 8.76 9.42 27.63
CA ALA A 168 8.12 10.58 27.05
C ALA A 168 6.97 10.19 26.10
N GLN A 169 5.90 10.99 26.12
CA GLN A 169 4.82 10.90 25.15
C GLN A 169 5.29 11.14 23.70
N ASN A 170 4.52 10.64 22.73
CA ASN A 170 4.74 10.89 21.31
C ASN A 170 6.19 10.57 20.86
N THR A 171 6.80 9.52 21.40
CA THR A 171 8.07 8.98 20.94
C THR A 171 7.93 7.50 20.64
N HIS A 172 8.88 6.95 19.89
CA HIS A 172 8.93 5.49 19.68
C HIS A 172 9.31 4.69 20.93
N ASN A 173 9.69 5.38 22.01
CA ASN A 173 9.88 4.79 23.32
C ASN A 173 8.62 4.91 24.19
N THR A 174 7.55 5.57 23.72
CA THR A 174 6.29 5.65 24.47
C THR A 174 5.76 4.23 24.70
N PRO A 175 5.55 3.82 25.95
CA PRO A 175 5.05 2.51 26.32
C PRO A 175 3.81 2.07 25.57
N TRP A 176 3.82 0.81 25.17
CA TRP A 176 2.65 0.07 24.68
C TRP A 176 1.86 -0.56 25.83
N ALA A 177 2.55 -0.93 26.90
CA ALA A 177 1.91 -1.34 28.13
C ALA A 177 2.76 -0.99 29.35
N VAL A 178 2.09 -0.82 30.49
CA VAL A 178 2.73 -0.68 31.80
C VAL A 178 2.14 -1.71 32.75
N ILE A 179 3.01 -2.36 33.52
CA ILE A 179 2.65 -3.31 34.58
C ILE A 179 3.01 -2.67 35.91
N ILE A 180 2.09 -2.70 36.86
CA ILE A 180 2.15 -1.90 38.07
C ILE A 180 1.88 -2.79 39.30
N GLY A 181 2.78 -2.75 40.28
CA GLY A 181 2.53 -3.18 41.64
C GLY A 181 2.01 -1.98 42.44
N PRO A 182 0.74 -2.00 42.91
CA PRO A 182 0.09 -0.85 43.53
C PRO A 182 0.52 -0.59 44.99
N GLY A 183 1.45 -1.40 45.53
CA GLY A 183 1.94 -1.26 46.89
C GLY A 183 0.86 -1.46 47.96
N GLY A 184 1.23 -1.16 49.20
CA GLY A 184 0.29 -1.23 50.33
C GLY A 184 -0.76 -0.11 50.28
N VAL A 185 -1.81 -0.21 51.10
CA VAL A 185 -2.84 0.82 51.24
C VAL A 185 -2.22 2.16 51.68
N THR A 186 -2.53 3.24 50.96
CA THR A 186 -2.07 4.60 51.29
C THR A 186 -3.23 5.52 51.63
N GLY A 187 -3.04 6.44 52.58
CA GLY A 187 -4.04 7.43 52.97
C GLY A 187 -5.41 6.83 53.35
N ALA A 188 -6.45 7.24 52.64
CA ALA A 188 -7.84 6.80 52.84
C ALA A 188 -8.31 5.77 51.80
N GLN A 189 -7.39 5.13 51.07
CA GLN A 189 -7.74 4.07 50.12
C GLN A 189 -8.56 2.97 50.80
N SER A 190 -9.66 2.57 50.17
CA SER A 190 -10.49 1.45 50.60
C SER A 190 -10.53 0.39 49.50
N ARG A 191 -9.82 -0.71 49.72
CA ARG A 191 -9.73 -1.84 48.78
C ARG A 191 -10.75 -2.93 49.14
N THR A 192 -11.98 -2.53 49.44
CA THR A 192 -13.05 -3.45 49.83
C THR A 192 -13.30 -4.46 48.71
N SER A 193 -13.39 -5.75 49.06
CA SER A 193 -13.49 -6.81 48.05
C SER A 193 -14.72 -6.67 47.16
N ALA A 194 -14.54 -6.74 45.85
CA ALA A 194 -15.63 -6.76 44.86
C ALA A 194 -16.29 -8.16 44.72
N GLY A 195 -15.75 -9.18 45.40
CA GLY A 195 -16.25 -10.55 45.40
C GLY A 195 -15.20 -11.55 45.92
N ILE A 196 -15.48 -12.84 45.78
CA ILE A 196 -14.49 -13.90 45.98
C ILE A 196 -13.74 -14.08 44.66
N SER A 197 -12.47 -13.69 44.65
CA SER A 197 -11.56 -13.85 43.51
C SER A 197 -10.15 -14.10 44.05
N GLU A 198 -9.29 -14.71 43.24
CA GLU A 198 -7.92 -15.01 43.61
C GLU A 198 -7.18 -13.73 44.02
N CYS A 199 -7.38 -12.64 43.28
CA CYS A 199 -6.73 -11.36 43.57
C CYS A 199 -7.42 -10.54 44.67
N GLY A 200 -8.68 -10.84 45.02
CA GLY A 200 -9.45 -10.11 46.02
C GLY A 200 -9.55 -8.60 45.74
N GLY A 201 -9.97 -7.84 46.76
CA GLY A 201 -9.96 -6.39 46.73
C GLY A 201 -10.95 -5.75 45.75
N SER A 202 -10.88 -4.43 45.59
CA SER A 202 -11.73 -3.67 44.65
C SER A 202 -11.24 -3.81 43.20
N ASN A 203 -12.18 -3.73 42.23
CA ASN A 203 -11.90 -3.61 40.79
C ASN A 203 -11.81 -2.15 40.33
N THR A 204 -11.99 -1.19 41.24
CA THR A 204 -11.92 0.24 40.93
C THR A 204 -10.47 0.72 40.88
N THR A 205 -9.99 1.15 39.72
CA THR A 205 -8.62 1.64 39.51
C THR A 205 -8.21 2.74 40.49
N ALA A 206 -9.10 3.70 40.76
CA ALA A 206 -8.83 4.81 41.68
C ALA A 206 -8.63 4.39 43.15
N ALA A 207 -8.94 3.13 43.52
CA ALA A 207 -8.65 2.59 44.85
C ALA A 207 -7.19 2.10 45.00
N TYR A 208 -6.42 2.11 43.90
CA TYR A 208 -5.05 1.59 43.85
C TYR A 208 -4.07 2.52 43.13
N LEU A 209 -4.45 3.16 42.01
CA LEU A 209 -3.53 3.86 41.12
C LEU A 209 -3.77 5.39 41.14
N GLU A 210 -3.36 6.06 42.20
CA GLU A 210 -3.44 7.53 42.37
C GLU A 210 -2.59 8.31 41.37
N GLY A 211 -1.55 7.67 40.80
CA GLY A 211 -0.69 8.28 39.79
C GLY A 211 -1.26 8.25 38.36
N LEU A 212 -2.42 7.64 38.13
CA LEU A 212 -2.96 7.41 36.78
C LEU A 212 -3.97 8.47 36.37
N THR A 213 -3.73 9.10 35.22
CA THR A 213 -4.69 9.94 34.49
C THR A 213 -4.93 9.37 33.10
N LEU A 214 -6.12 8.83 32.86
CA LEU A 214 -6.50 8.30 31.55
C LEU A 214 -6.97 9.41 30.61
N ASN A 215 -6.52 9.35 29.36
CA ASN A 215 -7.06 10.16 28.29
C ASN A 215 -8.13 9.38 27.51
N PRO A 216 -9.40 9.83 27.50
CA PRO A 216 -10.47 9.09 26.84
C PRO A 216 -10.52 9.29 25.31
N ALA A 217 -9.71 10.21 24.76
CA ALA A 217 -9.69 10.49 23.33
C ALA A 217 -8.92 9.42 22.53
N ALA A 218 -9.44 9.04 21.37
CA ALA A 218 -8.74 8.16 20.43
C ALA A 218 -7.40 8.80 20.01
N GLY A 219 -6.31 8.05 20.12
CA GLY A 219 -4.96 8.55 19.88
C GLY A 219 -4.39 9.44 20.99
N GLY A 220 -5.17 9.76 22.03
CA GLY A 220 -4.73 10.54 23.18
C GLY A 220 -3.70 9.80 24.03
N VAL A 221 -2.83 10.55 24.70
CA VAL A 221 -1.81 10.00 25.61
C VAL A 221 -2.31 10.12 27.05
N SER A 222 -2.31 8.99 27.76
CA SER A 222 -2.55 8.89 29.21
C SER A 222 -1.25 9.15 29.97
N THR A 223 -1.32 9.63 31.21
CA THR A 223 -0.15 9.87 32.07
C THR A 223 -0.19 8.93 33.26
N LEU A 224 0.96 8.35 33.62
CA LEU A 224 1.15 7.54 34.81
C LEU A 224 2.36 8.03 35.60
N VAL A 225 2.18 8.22 36.89
CA VAL A 225 3.26 8.54 37.84
C VAL A 225 3.65 7.28 38.61
N LEU A 226 4.92 6.90 38.53
CA LEU A 226 5.51 5.78 39.27
C LEU A 226 6.51 6.27 40.33
N VAL A 227 6.69 5.49 41.38
CA VAL A 227 7.71 5.72 42.40
C VAL A 227 9.00 4.99 42.03
N THR A 228 10.08 5.75 41.96
CA THR A 228 11.46 5.25 41.84
C THR A 228 12.15 5.27 43.20
N SER A 229 13.26 4.57 43.32
CA SER A 229 14.08 4.59 44.55
C SER A 229 14.60 5.99 44.90
N ASP A 230 14.67 6.90 43.91
CA ASP A 230 15.11 8.28 44.11
C ASP A 230 13.93 9.21 44.43
N SER A 231 12.77 9.03 43.79
CA SER A 231 11.57 9.81 44.11
C SER A 231 10.97 9.44 45.47
N ALA A 232 11.15 8.19 45.93
CA ALA A 232 10.70 7.72 47.25
C ALA A 232 11.36 8.48 48.43
N LYS A 233 12.51 9.12 48.21
CA LYS A 233 13.25 9.87 49.25
C LYS A 233 12.70 11.27 49.49
N ASN A 234 11.80 11.77 48.63
CA ASN A 234 11.63 13.22 48.49
C ASN A 234 10.19 13.75 48.62
N ILE A 235 9.22 12.98 49.11
CA ILE A 235 7.84 13.27 48.70
C ILE A 235 6.77 13.22 49.80
N ALA A 236 5.98 14.29 49.80
CA ALA A 236 4.70 14.54 50.47
C ALA A 236 3.46 14.02 49.69
N ASN A 237 3.67 13.10 48.73
CA ASN A 237 2.65 12.41 47.91
C ASN A 237 2.44 11.00 48.50
N PRO A 238 1.19 10.58 48.73
CA PRO A 238 0.90 9.22 49.17
C PRO A 238 1.18 8.13 48.12
N ASN A 239 1.44 8.47 46.84
CA ASN A 239 1.70 7.49 45.78
C ASN A 239 2.85 6.52 46.14
N ASN A 240 2.58 5.22 46.08
CA ASN A 240 3.55 4.14 46.27
C ASN A 240 3.58 3.12 45.11
N ASP A 241 2.96 3.44 43.98
CA ASP A 241 2.91 2.60 42.78
C ASP A 241 4.31 2.39 42.19
N ARG A 242 4.65 1.15 41.87
CA ARG A 242 5.91 0.81 41.17
C ARG A 242 5.61 0.01 39.93
N GLY A 243 6.40 0.18 38.88
CA GLY A 243 6.10 -0.51 37.63
C GLY A 243 7.25 -0.56 36.66
N LEU A 244 7.00 -1.29 35.59
CA LEU A 244 7.83 -1.33 34.39
C LEU A 244 6.91 -1.30 33.17
N TRP A 245 7.51 -1.12 32.01
CA TRP A 245 6.75 -1.05 30.77
C TRP A 245 7.37 -1.89 29.66
N VAL A 246 6.57 -2.07 28.62
CA VAL A 246 6.93 -2.70 27.35
C VAL A 246 6.79 -1.67 26.24
N THR A 247 7.79 -1.60 25.37
CA THR A 247 7.81 -0.72 24.18
C THR A 247 7.64 -1.52 22.89
N SER A 248 7.31 -0.84 21.79
CA SER A 248 7.31 -1.44 20.45
C SER A 248 8.65 -2.10 20.13
N ARG A 249 9.77 -1.43 20.49
CA ARG A 249 11.13 -1.92 20.25
C ARG A 249 11.36 -3.28 20.90
N GLU A 250 11.01 -3.45 22.17
CA GLU A 250 11.24 -4.71 22.88
C GLU A 250 10.44 -5.87 22.30
N ILE A 251 9.20 -5.60 21.85
CA ILE A 251 8.37 -6.59 21.18
C ILE A 251 8.97 -6.97 19.82
N PHE A 252 9.31 -5.98 18.98
CA PHE A 252 9.82 -6.25 17.63
C PHE A 252 11.25 -6.81 17.62
N GLU A 253 12.06 -6.55 18.65
CA GLU A 253 13.34 -7.23 18.88
C GLU A 253 13.18 -8.75 19.03
N ARG A 254 12.02 -9.20 19.53
CA ARG A 254 11.68 -10.63 19.63
C ARG A 254 11.01 -11.14 18.35
N VAL A 255 10.04 -10.39 17.81
CA VAL A 255 9.31 -10.77 16.59
C VAL A 255 10.25 -10.92 15.41
N LYS A 256 11.18 -9.98 15.18
CA LYS A 256 12.06 -10.04 14.00
C LYS A 256 13.03 -11.22 14.01
N LYS A 257 13.35 -11.76 15.19
CA LYS A 257 14.23 -12.93 15.35
C LYS A 257 13.53 -14.25 15.08
N ARG A 258 12.20 -14.24 14.94
CA ARG A 258 11.46 -15.45 14.55
C ARG A 258 11.85 -15.86 13.13
N SER A 259 11.89 -17.17 12.90
CA SER A 259 12.31 -17.75 11.61
C SER A 259 11.38 -17.44 10.45
N ASP A 260 10.11 -17.13 10.75
CA ASP A 260 9.05 -16.89 9.77
C ASP A 260 8.85 -15.41 9.42
N PHE A 261 9.24 -14.48 10.31
CA PHE A 261 9.03 -13.05 10.09
C PHE A 261 9.76 -12.53 8.84
N ALA A 262 10.99 -12.97 8.60
CA ALA A 262 11.73 -12.63 7.39
C ALA A 262 11.04 -13.14 6.12
N ALA A 263 10.47 -14.34 6.18
CA ALA A 263 9.71 -14.90 5.08
C ALA A 263 8.42 -14.10 4.81
N ASP A 264 7.75 -13.60 5.85
CA ASP A 264 6.55 -12.77 5.70
C ASP A 264 6.84 -11.44 4.98
N ILE A 265 7.92 -10.73 5.37
CA ILE A 265 8.37 -9.50 4.69
C ILE A 265 8.77 -9.80 3.24
N ASN A 266 9.55 -10.86 3.00
CA ASN A 266 10.00 -11.20 1.65
C ASN A 266 8.82 -11.61 0.75
N THR A 267 7.84 -12.33 1.30
CA THR A 267 6.62 -12.71 0.57
C THR A 267 5.79 -11.49 0.21
N LEU A 268 5.61 -10.54 1.15
CA LEU A 268 4.93 -9.27 0.88
C LEU A 268 5.55 -8.54 -0.32
N LEU A 269 6.89 -8.42 -0.36
CA LEU A 269 7.58 -7.71 -1.43
C LEU A 269 7.58 -8.48 -2.76
N ALA A 270 7.71 -9.80 -2.71
CA ALA A 270 7.61 -10.66 -3.89
C ALA A 270 6.21 -10.60 -4.52
N ASP A 271 5.16 -10.63 -3.71
CA ASP A 271 3.77 -10.53 -4.18
C ASP A 271 3.49 -9.16 -4.81
N LEU A 272 3.88 -8.06 -4.12
CA LEU A 272 3.76 -6.70 -4.67
C LEU A 272 4.54 -6.54 -5.97
N LYS A 273 5.78 -7.04 -6.03
CA LYS A 273 6.56 -7.04 -7.28
C LYS A 273 5.84 -7.79 -8.38
N THR A 274 5.33 -8.98 -8.10
CA THR A 274 4.63 -9.80 -9.11
C THR A 274 3.40 -9.07 -9.65
N SER A 275 2.60 -8.44 -8.78
CA SER A 275 1.45 -7.63 -9.20
C SER A 275 1.87 -6.42 -10.04
N LEU A 276 2.96 -5.76 -9.68
CA LEU A 276 3.48 -4.58 -10.40
C LEU A 276 4.10 -4.95 -11.75
N ASP A 277 4.80 -6.09 -11.83
CA ASP A 277 5.33 -6.60 -13.11
C ASP A 277 4.20 -7.03 -14.07
N ALA A 278 3.03 -7.41 -13.55
CA ALA A 278 1.88 -7.76 -14.37
C ALA A 278 1.02 -6.53 -14.77
N ALA A 279 1.28 -5.36 -14.19
CA ALA A 279 0.47 -4.18 -14.39
C ALA A 279 0.86 -3.40 -15.65
N SER A 280 -0.12 -2.75 -16.27
CA SER A 280 0.12 -1.75 -17.31
C SER A 280 0.45 -0.39 -16.68
N SER A 281 1.34 0.37 -17.31
CA SER A 281 1.64 1.76 -16.91
C SER A 281 0.39 2.65 -16.96
N PRO A 282 0.29 3.70 -16.10
CA PRO A 282 1.28 4.11 -15.11
C PRO A 282 1.30 3.20 -13.87
N LEU A 283 2.50 2.74 -13.49
CA LEU A 283 2.69 1.77 -12.42
C LEU A 283 2.41 2.35 -11.02
N VAL A 284 2.52 3.67 -10.84
CA VAL A 284 2.15 4.33 -9.57
C VAL A 284 0.68 4.06 -9.18
N THR A 285 -0.23 4.01 -10.16
CA THR A 285 -1.64 3.69 -9.91
C THR A 285 -1.81 2.24 -9.48
N ALA A 286 -1.08 1.32 -10.13
CA ALA A 286 -1.07 -0.09 -9.76
C ALA A 286 -0.47 -0.29 -8.36
N PHE A 287 0.60 0.44 -8.01
CA PHE A 287 1.19 0.41 -6.67
C PHE A 287 0.21 0.89 -5.61
N ASN A 288 -0.42 2.05 -5.80
CA ASN A 288 -1.41 2.56 -4.85
C ASN A 288 -2.56 1.55 -4.66
N THR A 289 -3.03 0.94 -5.75
CA THR A 289 -4.08 -0.08 -5.69
C THR A 289 -3.62 -1.35 -4.96
N ALA A 290 -2.43 -1.86 -5.27
CA ALA A 290 -1.90 -3.09 -4.68
C ALA A 290 -1.50 -2.91 -3.20
N SER A 291 -0.92 -1.76 -2.85
CA SER A 291 -0.47 -1.45 -1.48
C SER A 291 -1.64 -1.25 -0.50
N THR A 292 -2.78 -0.74 -0.97
CA THR A 292 -3.98 -0.56 -0.15
C THR A 292 -5.07 -1.61 -0.40
N ALA A 293 -4.83 -2.59 -1.28
CA ALA A 293 -5.79 -3.67 -1.53
C ALA A 293 -6.19 -4.30 -0.18
N GLY A 294 -7.48 -4.53 0.06
CA GLY A 294 -7.94 -5.12 1.31
C GLY A 294 -7.62 -4.32 2.58
N CYS A 295 -7.43 -2.99 2.51
CA CYS A 295 -7.28 -2.13 3.70
C CYS A 295 -8.45 -1.11 3.79
N PRO A 296 -9.18 -0.99 4.92
CA PRO A 296 -9.17 -1.90 6.06
C PRO A 296 -9.68 -3.28 5.63
N VAL A 297 -9.19 -4.35 6.26
CA VAL A 297 -9.49 -5.72 5.82
C VAL A 297 -10.99 -6.00 6.01
N THR A 298 -11.70 -6.16 4.89
CA THR A 298 -13.08 -6.63 4.85
C THR A 298 -13.06 -8.12 4.46
N ASP A 299 -13.53 -8.96 5.37
CA ASP A 299 -13.42 -10.43 5.34
C ASP A 299 -13.63 -11.06 3.95
N SER A 300 -12.54 -11.61 3.38
CA SER A 300 -12.60 -12.61 2.32
C SER A 300 -11.48 -13.64 2.52
N PRO A 301 -11.74 -14.96 2.42
CA PRO A 301 -10.85 -15.98 2.98
C PRO A 301 -9.50 -16.17 2.28
N ALA A 302 -9.36 -15.79 1.01
CA ALA A 302 -8.30 -16.36 0.16
C ALA A 302 -6.87 -15.85 0.44
N ASN A 303 -6.69 -14.65 1.03
CA ASN A 303 -5.36 -14.03 1.19
C ASN A 303 -5.15 -13.24 2.50
N GLN A 304 -5.96 -13.51 3.53
CA GLN A 304 -6.05 -12.65 4.72
C GLN A 304 -4.70 -12.39 5.42
N LYS A 305 -3.89 -13.41 5.72
CA LYS A 305 -2.57 -13.22 6.36
C LYS A 305 -1.71 -12.19 5.61
N LYS A 306 -1.69 -12.26 4.28
CA LYS A 306 -0.89 -11.36 3.43
C LYS A 306 -1.47 -9.96 3.42
N ASP A 307 -2.80 -9.84 3.39
CA ASP A 307 -3.50 -8.57 3.35
C ASP A 307 -3.36 -7.82 4.67
N TYR A 308 -3.56 -8.50 5.81
CA TYR A 308 -3.29 -7.96 7.14
C TYR A 308 -1.83 -7.54 7.27
N PHE A 309 -0.88 -8.40 6.92
CA PHE A 309 0.52 -8.02 7.00
C PHE A 309 0.82 -6.80 6.11
N ARG A 310 0.32 -6.75 4.87
CA ARG A 310 0.48 -5.57 4.00
C ARG A 310 -0.08 -4.29 4.63
N CYS A 311 -1.31 -4.29 5.12
CA CYS A 311 -1.94 -3.08 5.68
C CYS A 311 -1.13 -2.53 6.86
N TYR A 312 -0.66 -3.42 7.74
CA TYR A 312 0.09 -3.05 8.93
C TYR A 312 1.51 -2.56 8.63
N TRP A 313 2.05 -2.87 7.46
CA TRP A 313 3.41 -2.52 7.03
C TRP A 313 3.45 -1.51 5.87
N ASN A 314 2.29 -0.98 5.45
CA ASN A 314 2.16 -0.15 4.25
C ASN A 314 3.00 1.15 4.33
N ASN A 315 3.11 1.75 5.52
CA ASN A 315 3.92 2.95 5.74
C ASN A 315 5.43 2.72 5.51
N ASN A 316 5.92 1.47 5.53
CA ASN A 316 7.31 1.13 5.20
C ASN A 316 7.55 0.96 3.69
N LEU A 317 6.49 0.88 2.87
CA LEU A 317 6.61 0.77 1.42
C LEU A 317 6.87 2.15 0.80
N LYS A 318 7.81 2.20 -0.15
CA LYS A 318 8.10 3.38 -0.99
C LYS A 318 8.18 2.94 -2.44
N PHE A 319 7.69 3.77 -3.33
CA PHE A 319 7.61 3.47 -4.75
C PHE A 319 7.99 4.70 -5.57
N ALA A 320 8.78 4.49 -6.62
CA ALA A 320 9.14 5.52 -7.59
C ALA A 320 9.13 4.95 -9.00
N GLU A 321 8.49 5.66 -9.92
CA GLU A 321 8.40 5.35 -11.35
C GLU A 321 9.05 6.51 -12.11
N SER A 322 10.11 6.22 -12.87
CA SER A 322 10.86 7.23 -13.62
C SER A 322 11.73 6.60 -14.70
N SER A 323 11.96 7.30 -15.80
CA SER A 323 12.88 6.84 -16.84
C SER A 323 14.33 6.87 -16.34
N GLY A 324 15.10 5.81 -16.63
CA GLY A 324 16.51 5.72 -16.21
C GLY A 324 16.73 5.24 -14.77
N ILE A 325 15.73 4.60 -14.15
CA ILE A 325 15.93 3.86 -12.90
C ILE A 325 16.77 2.60 -13.18
N THR A 326 17.80 2.39 -12.36
CA THR A 326 18.46 1.10 -12.23
C THR A 326 18.37 0.62 -10.79
N VAL A 327 18.16 -0.69 -10.58
CA VAL A 327 18.13 -1.31 -9.25
C VAL A 327 19.17 -2.42 -9.24
N ASN A 328 20.17 -2.31 -8.36
CA ASN A 328 21.29 -3.24 -8.28
C ASN A 328 21.94 -3.51 -9.66
N GLY A 329 22.06 -2.46 -10.49
CA GLY A 329 22.64 -2.50 -11.83
C GLY A 329 21.70 -2.95 -12.96
N ALA A 330 20.49 -3.43 -12.66
CA ALA A 330 19.49 -3.78 -13.68
C ALA A 330 18.63 -2.57 -14.06
N SER A 331 18.39 -2.34 -15.35
CA SER A 331 17.43 -1.32 -15.83
C SER A 331 16.00 -1.69 -15.42
N CYS A 332 15.26 -0.74 -14.83
CA CYS A 332 13.88 -0.95 -14.34
C CYS A 332 12.99 0.23 -14.77
N GLU A 333 11.67 0.00 -14.80
CA GLU A 333 10.71 1.08 -15.04
C GLU A 333 10.29 1.78 -13.73
N ALA A 334 10.34 1.02 -12.62
CA ALA A 334 10.11 1.52 -11.29
C ALA A 334 10.96 0.77 -10.25
N VAL A 335 11.05 1.35 -9.06
CA VAL A 335 11.66 0.73 -7.88
C VAL A 335 10.62 0.64 -6.77
N LEU A 336 10.50 -0.55 -6.18
CA LEU A 336 9.79 -0.80 -4.93
C LEU A 336 10.84 -0.90 -3.81
N ILE A 337 10.67 -0.10 -2.75
CA ILE A 337 11.55 -0.11 -1.58
C ILE A 337 10.74 -0.45 -0.34
N PHE A 338 11.26 -1.34 0.50
CA PHE A 338 10.83 -1.50 1.88
C PHE A 338 11.86 -0.86 2.80
N SER A 339 11.45 0.20 3.47
CA SER A 339 12.24 0.91 4.46
C SER A 339 12.25 0.15 5.78
N GLY A 340 13.43 -0.25 6.23
CA GLY A 340 13.61 -1.05 7.43
C GLY A 340 13.27 -0.32 8.75
N GLU A 341 13.75 -0.91 9.83
CA GLU A 341 13.74 -0.29 11.16
C GLU A 341 14.43 1.07 11.14
N ARG A 342 13.94 2.00 11.97
CA ARG A 342 14.51 3.33 12.09
C ARG A 342 15.98 3.28 12.50
N THR A 343 16.80 4.06 11.80
CA THR A 343 18.18 4.35 12.19
C THR A 343 18.26 5.58 13.10
N THR A 344 19.44 5.84 13.67
CA THR A 344 19.67 7.04 14.50
C THR A 344 19.35 8.32 13.72
N GLY A 345 18.47 9.15 14.28
CA GLY A 345 18.05 10.42 13.67
C GLY A 345 16.73 10.34 12.89
N GLN A 346 16.22 9.15 12.59
CA GLN A 346 14.91 8.98 11.98
C GLN A 346 13.79 9.01 13.03
N THR A 347 12.73 9.78 12.74
CA THR A 347 11.48 9.81 13.52
C THR A 347 10.29 9.48 12.63
N ARG A 348 9.26 8.81 13.16
CA ARG A 348 8.07 8.40 12.37
C ARG A 348 6.79 8.57 13.20
N VAL A 349 6.78 9.58 14.07
CA VAL A 349 5.72 9.77 15.08
C VAL A 349 4.56 10.54 14.49
N SER A 350 4.84 11.70 13.89
CA SER A 350 3.81 12.60 13.34
C SER A 350 3.51 12.29 11.87
N LEU A 351 2.38 12.78 11.34
CA LEU A 351 2.10 12.70 9.90
C LEU A 351 3.16 13.44 9.05
N ALA A 352 3.73 14.53 9.58
CA ALA A 352 4.83 15.24 8.92
C ALA A 352 6.11 14.41 8.89
N ASP A 353 6.40 13.69 9.98
CA ASP A 353 7.53 12.74 10.04
C ASP A 353 7.35 11.64 9.00
N GLN A 354 6.14 11.09 8.91
CA GLN A 354 5.79 9.99 8.02
C GLN A 354 5.84 10.40 6.53
N ALA A 355 5.60 11.68 6.23
CA ALA A 355 5.74 12.22 4.88
C ALA A 355 7.20 12.51 4.48
N ASN A 356 8.12 12.60 5.45
CA ASN A 356 9.51 12.94 5.20
C ASN A 356 10.33 11.69 4.84
N LYS A 357 10.76 11.57 3.58
CA LYS A 357 11.56 10.43 3.08
C LYS A 357 12.87 10.17 3.86
N SER A 358 13.47 11.20 4.47
CA SER A 358 14.70 11.04 5.27
C SER A 358 14.49 10.22 6.55
N ASN A 359 13.24 10.10 7.00
CA ASN A 359 12.89 9.23 8.10
C ASN A 359 12.75 7.76 7.71
N TYR A 360 12.81 7.44 6.42
CA TYR A 360 12.57 6.09 5.90
C TYR A 360 13.76 5.49 5.16
N LEU A 361 14.46 6.31 4.38
CA LEU A 361 15.50 5.83 3.47
C LEU A 361 16.88 6.22 3.98
N GLU A 362 17.86 5.34 3.78
CA GLU A 362 19.27 5.61 4.00
C GLU A 362 19.98 5.97 2.69
N ALA A 363 21.21 6.46 2.79
CA ALA A 363 22.06 6.60 1.61
C ALA A 363 22.38 5.21 1.03
N PRO A 364 22.42 5.05 -0.32
CA PRO A 364 22.31 6.11 -1.32
C PRO A 364 20.86 6.44 -1.73
N ASN A 365 19.88 5.60 -1.41
CA ASN A 365 18.51 5.70 -1.92
C ASN A 365 17.82 7.02 -1.54
N LEU A 366 18.09 7.55 -0.34
CA LEU A 366 17.54 8.83 0.12
C LEU A 366 17.84 10.02 -0.82
N ALA A 367 19.06 10.07 -1.36
CA ALA A 367 19.52 11.17 -2.19
C ALA A 367 18.80 11.22 -3.54
N ILE A 368 18.42 10.05 -4.06
CA ILE A 368 17.85 9.90 -5.41
C ILE A 368 16.32 9.76 -5.39
N PHE A 369 15.72 9.24 -4.31
CA PHE A 369 14.28 9.02 -4.24
C PHE A 369 13.49 10.34 -4.33
N SER A 370 12.45 10.47 -5.14
CA SER A 370 11.74 9.47 -5.96
C SER A 370 12.07 9.58 -7.45
N GLY A 371 13.28 10.01 -7.82
CA GLY A 371 13.71 10.30 -9.19
C GLY A 371 14.47 9.17 -9.88
N ALA A 372 14.98 9.47 -11.07
CA ALA A 372 15.88 8.60 -11.83
C ALA A 372 17.23 8.42 -11.11
N GLY A 373 17.88 7.26 -11.28
CA GLY A 373 19.17 6.99 -10.69
C GLY A 373 19.43 5.52 -10.39
N ALA A 374 20.55 5.26 -9.73
CA ALA A 374 20.98 3.92 -9.32
C ALA A 374 20.56 3.64 -7.87
N TYR A 375 19.45 2.93 -7.72
CA TYR A 375 19.00 2.40 -6.44
C TYR A 375 19.76 1.11 -6.12
N SER A 376 20.09 0.92 -4.85
CA SER A 376 20.82 -0.26 -4.39
C SER A 376 20.42 -0.63 -2.98
N GLY A 377 20.41 -1.93 -2.69
CA GLY A 377 20.00 -2.45 -1.39
C GLY A 377 19.86 -3.96 -1.42
N ALA A 378 19.56 -4.54 -0.26
CA ALA A 378 19.29 -5.96 -0.15
C ALA A 378 17.99 -6.33 -0.89
N THR A 379 17.87 -7.58 -1.33
CA THR A 379 16.64 -8.11 -1.95
C THR A 379 15.87 -9.02 -1.00
N GLY A 380 16.17 -8.95 0.29
CA GLY A 380 15.52 -9.76 1.31
C GLY A 380 15.82 -9.28 2.71
N PHE A 381 14.81 -9.33 3.57
CA PHE A 381 14.91 -8.98 4.97
C PHE A 381 15.79 -9.97 5.72
N THR A 382 16.67 -9.46 6.58
CA THR A 382 17.37 -10.27 7.58
C THR A 382 17.34 -9.56 8.93
N PRO A 383 17.19 -10.28 10.06
CA PRO A 383 17.13 -9.66 11.38
C PRO A 383 18.43 -8.93 11.75
N ALA A 384 19.57 -9.37 11.21
CA ALA A 384 20.89 -8.76 11.43
C ALA A 384 21.03 -7.38 10.76
N SER A 385 20.26 -7.12 9.71
CA SER A 385 20.26 -5.88 8.95
C SER A 385 18.83 -5.32 8.82
N ALA A 386 18.07 -5.36 9.92
CA ALA A 386 16.65 -5.02 9.94
C ALA A 386 16.36 -3.56 9.53
N SER A 387 17.35 -2.67 9.61
CA SER A 387 17.25 -1.28 9.17
C SER A 387 17.59 -1.05 7.69
N ALA A 388 18.07 -2.06 6.97
CA ALA A 388 18.49 -1.86 5.58
C ALA A 388 17.30 -1.69 4.63
N ASP A 389 17.41 -0.74 3.70
CA ASP A 389 16.50 -0.64 2.56
C ASP A 389 16.52 -1.93 1.73
N LEU A 390 15.35 -2.53 1.54
CA LEU A 390 15.16 -3.61 0.59
C LEU A 390 14.68 -3.03 -0.74
N VAL A 391 15.34 -3.36 -1.85
CA VAL A 391 15.03 -2.78 -3.16
C VAL A 391 14.66 -3.85 -4.16
N TYR A 392 13.59 -3.60 -4.91
CA TYR A 392 13.07 -4.49 -5.93
C TYR A 392 12.90 -3.74 -7.25
N CYS A 393 13.49 -4.29 -8.30
CA CYS A 393 13.35 -3.83 -9.67
C CYS A 393 11.96 -4.21 -10.20
N ILE A 394 11.17 -3.22 -10.63
CA ILE A 394 9.91 -3.48 -11.31
C ILE A 394 10.13 -3.38 -12.81
N LYS A 395 9.76 -4.44 -13.52
CA LYS A 395 9.85 -4.57 -14.97
C LYS A 395 8.51 -5.12 -15.43
N PRO A 396 7.53 -4.27 -15.77
CA PRO A 396 6.31 -4.78 -16.32
C PRO A 396 6.62 -5.64 -17.54
N VAL A 397 5.93 -6.77 -17.66
CA VAL A 397 6.01 -7.58 -18.87
C VAL A 397 5.53 -6.66 -19.97
N SER A 398 6.43 -6.30 -20.89
CA SER A 398 6.07 -5.54 -22.08
C SER A 398 4.84 -6.23 -22.69
N PRO A 399 3.71 -5.53 -22.93
CA PRO A 399 2.57 -6.16 -23.55
C PRO A 399 3.08 -6.89 -24.80
N PRO A 400 2.61 -8.13 -25.06
CA PRO A 400 3.04 -8.86 -26.24
C PRO A 400 2.87 -7.91 -27.43
N PRO A 401 3.86 -7.83 -28.34
CA PRO A 401 3.73 -6.98 -29.51
C PRO A 401 2.37 -7.25 -30.13
N PRO A 402 1.62 -6.20 -30.55
CA PRO A 402 0.28 -6.39 -31.10
C PRO A 402 0.36 -7.53 -32.12
N PRO A 403 -0.58 -8.50 -32.08
CA PRO A 403 -0.57 -9.56 -33.07
C PRO A 403 -0.48 -8.90 -34.45
N PRO A 404 0.36 -9.43 -35.37
CA PRO A 404 0.44 -8.86 -36.70
C PRO A 404 -0.98 -8.73 -37.23
N PRO A 405 -1.36 -7.57 -37.80
CA PRO A 405 -2.72 -7.37 -38.30
C PRO A 405 -3.06 -8.56 -39.20
N PRO A 406 -4.26 -9.16 -39.07
CA PRO A 406 -4.63 -10.32 -39.87
C PRO A 406 -4.34 -10.01 -41.33
N SER A 407 -3.48 -10.81 -41.96
CA SER A 407 -3.09 -10.59 -43.35
C SER A 407 -4.35 -10.57 -44.21
N THR A 408 -4.69 -9.42 -44.78
CA THR A 408 -5.85 -9.28 -45.66
C THR A 408 -5.65 -10.23 -46.86
N PRO A 409 -6.51 -11.24 -47.05
CA PRO A 409 -6.27 -12.28 -48.04
C PRO A 409 -6.21 -11.68 -49.46
N PRO A 410 -5.35 -12.19 -50.35
CA PRO A 410 -5.42 -11.83 -51.76
C PRO A 410 -6.72 -12.35 -52.36
N ILE A 411 -7.30 -11.63 -53.32
CA ILE A 411 -8.34 -12.18 -54.17
C ILE A 411 -7.79 -13.41 -54.91
N VAL A 412 -8.66 -14.37 -55.22
CA VAL A 412 -8.32 -15.53 -56.04
C VAL A 412 -9.02 -15.37 -57.38
N GLY A 413 -8.27 -15.40 -58.48
CA GLY A 413 -8.80 -15.13 -59.81
C GLY A 413 -8.88 -13.64 -60.14
N GLY A 414 -10.01 -13.22 -60.72
CA GLY A 414 -10.29 -11.83 -61.06
C GLY A 414 -11.72 -11.42 -60.73
N ALA A 415 -11.88 -10.27 -60.08
CA ALA A 415 -13.17 -9.66 -59.75
C ALA A 415 -13.41 -8.45 -60.66
N SER A 416 -14.36 -8.59 -61.60
CA SER A 416 -14.76 -7.53 -62.53
C SER A 416 -16.03 -6.83 -62.05
N PHE A 417 -16.00 -5.50 -62.06
CA PHE A 417 -17.13 -4.66 -61.68
C PHE A 417 -17.50 -3.74 -62.86
N THR A 418 -18.61 -4.07 -63.52
CA THR A 418 -19.21 -3.21 -64.55
C THR A 418 -20.03 -2.12 -63.86
N LEU A 419 -19.75 -0.86 -64.12
CA LEU A 419 -20.37 0.27 -63.42
C LEU A 419 -21.54 0.81 -64.24
N ASN A 420 -22.69 0.13 -64.14
CA ASN A 420 -23.89 0.48 -64.89
C ASN A 420 -25.07 0.87 -64.01
N ALA A 421 -26.17 1.24 -64.66
CA ALA A 421 -27.37 1.67 -63.96
C ALA A 421 -27.85 0.63 -62.94
N ALA A 422 -27.88 -0.65 -63.31
CA ALA A 422 -28.35 -1.75 -62.47
C ALA A 422 -27.44 -2.05 -61.28
N THR A 423 -26.11 -2.04 -61.48
CA THR A 423 -25.14 -2.28 -60.40
C THR A 423 -25.13 -1.15 -59.38
N ILE A 424 -25.46 0.08 -59.79
CA ILE A 424 -25.48 1.26 -58.92
C ILE A 424 -26.88 1.47 -58.30
N SER A 425 -27.97 1.06 -58.98
CA SER A 425 -29.35 1.31 -58.55
C SER A 425 -29.85 0.40 -57.43
N GLY A 426 -29.19 -0.73 -57.15
CA GLY A 426 -29.58 -1.63 -56.05
C GLY A 426 -29.56 -0.99 -54.65
N THR A 427 -29.06 0.24 -54.55
CA THR A 427 -28.84 0.97 -53.29
C THR A 427 -29.48 2.38 -53.30
N TYR A 428 -30.27 2.77 -54.33
CA TYR A 428 -30.74 4.15 -54.53
C TYR A 428 -32.26 4.27 -54.78
N VAL A 429 -32.89 5.31 -54.21
CA VAL A 429 -34.29 5.73 -54.47
C VAL A 429 -34.30 7.25 -54.72
N GLY A 430 -34.38 7.70 -55.97
CA GLY A 430 -34.50 9.13 -56.30
C GLY A 430 -34.67 9.43 -57.80
N SER A 431 -35.48 10.45 -58.09
CA SER A 431 -36.37 10.58 -59.27
C SER A 431 -35.79 11.21 -60.56
N SER A 432 -34.46 11.24 -60.76
CA SER A 432 -33.88 11.76 -62.03
C SER A 432 -32.76 10.92 -62.64
N GLY A 433 -32.47 9.73 -62.12
CA GLY A 433 -31.66 8.71 -62.81
C GLY A 433 -30.16 8.99 -63.00
N ILE A 434 -29.59 10.07 -62.47
CA ILE A 434 -28.20 10.46 -62.78
C ILE A 434 -27.30 10.76 -61.59
N ASN A 435 -27.83 11.38 -60.55
CA ASN A 435 -27.10 11.60 -59.31
C ASN A 435 -27.49 10.52 -58.30
N THR A 436 -26.53 9.97 -57.57
CA THR A 436 -26.79 9.02 -56.48
C THR A 436 -27.02 9.71 -55.12
N GLY A 437 -26.69 11.01 -55.00
CA GLY A 437 -26.83 11.78 -53.77
C GLY A 437 -25.84 11.40 -52.66
N VAL A 438 -24.98 10.41 -52.90
CA VAL A 438 -24.00 9.90 -51.93
C VAL A 438 -22.59 9.99 -52.49
N THR A 439 -21.63 10.19 -51.60
CA THR A 439 -20.20 10.16 -51.94
C THR A 439 -19.61 8.76 -51.86
N THR A 440 -20.32 7.80 -51.27
CA THR A 440 -19.84 6.42 -51.12
C THR A 440 -20.93 5.40 -51.44
N ILE A 441 -20.60 4.36 -52.19
CA ILE A 441 -21.47 3.23 -52.53
C ILE A 441 -20.71 1.92 -52.32
N THR A 442 -21.38 0.92 -51.75
CA THR A 442 -20.84 -0.43 -51.64
C THR A 442 -21.56 -1.34 -52.63
N LEU A 443 -20.82 -1.88 -53.61
CA LEU A 443 -21.32 -2.92 -54.50
C LEU A 443 -21.18 -4.28 -53.81
N PRO A 444 -22.28 -5.04 -53.68
CA PRO A 444 -22.24 -6.36 -53.08
C PRO A 444 -21.45 -7.34 -53.95
N GLY A 445 -20.78 -8.30 -53.32
CA GLY A 445 -19.95 -9.30 -53.99
C GLY A 445 -18.97 -9.96 -53.02
N SER A 446 -18.19 -10.93 -53.51
CA SER A 446 -17.04 -11.49 -52.80
C SER A 446 -15.84 -11.50 -53.76
N PRO A 447 -14.98 -10.47 -53.73
CA PRO A 447 -14.98 -9.33 -52.79
C PRO A 447 -16.10 -8.31 -53.05
N ALA A 448 -16.56 -7.62 -52.00
CA ALA A 448 -17.38 -6.43 -52.16
C ALA A 448 -16.49 -5.24 -52.53
N LEU A 449 -17.02 -4.28 -53.30
CA LEU A 449 -16.30 -3.10 -53.76
C LEU A 449 -16.90 -1.83 -53.16
N ILE A 450 -16.08 -1.06 -52.46
CA ILE A 450 -16.44 0.27 -51.95
C ILE A 450 -15.96 1.31 -52.96
N ILE A 451 -16.86 2.17 -53.42
CA ILE A 451 -16.58 3.26 -54.33
C ILE A 451 -16.77 4.57 -53.58
N THR A 452 -15.77 5.45 -53.59
CA THR A 452 -15.85 6.76 -52.93
C THR A 452 -15.47 7.88 -53.90
N ALA A 453 -16.35 8.87 -54.05
CA ALA A 453 -16.10 10.10 -54.79
C ALA A 453 -15.55 11.21 -53.87
N THR A 454 -14.62 12.00 -54.41
CA THR A 454 -14.20 13.30 -53.85
C THR A 454 -14.45 14.39 -54.90
N GLY A 455 -14.84 15.59 -54.45
CA GLY A 455 -15.21 16.70 -55.33
C GLY A 455 -16.72 16.80 -55.60
N GLY A 456 -17.50 15.76 -55.30
CA GLY A 456 -18.95 15.74 -55.47
C GLY A 456 -19.55 14.38 -55.10
N THR A 457 -20.78 14.13 -55.53
CA THR A 457 -21.45 12.83 -55.35
C THR A 457 -21.19 11.90 -56.53
N ILE A 458 -21.38 10.60 -56.37
CA ILE A 458 -21.22 9.65 -57.48
C ILE A 458 -22.35 9.90 -58.49
N GLY A 459 -21.99 10.10 -59.76
CA GLY A 459 -22.91 10.38 -60.86
C GLY A 459 -22.79 9.39 -62.01
N ARG A 460 -23.85 9.27 -62.83
CA ARG A 460 -23.91 8.44 -64.04
C ARG A 460 -23.93 9.30 -65.30
N ASN A 461 -23.41 8.79 -66.42
CA ASN A 461 -23.45 9.50 -67.70
C ASN A 461 -24.90 9.62 -68.26
N GLN A 462 -25.26 10.76 -68.87
CA GLN A 462 -26.53 10.97 -69.59
C GLN A 462 -26.37 10.82 -71.10
N GLY A 463 -26.61 9.61 -71.62
CA GLY A 463 -26.71 9.44 -73.07
C GLY A 463 -27.26 8.07 -73.45
N GLY A 464 -28.58 7.98 -73.66
CA GLY A 464 -29.23 6.81 -74.28
C GLY A 464 -29.08 5.46 -73.56
N ALA A 465 -29.80 4.46 -74.06
CA ALA A 465 -30.08 3.17 -73.38
C ALA A 465 -28.89 2.19 -73.20
N SER A 466 -27.64 2.64 -73.11
CA SER A 466 -26.49 1.73 -72.93
C SER A 466 -25.21 2.31 -72.31
N THR A 467 -25.26 3.43 -71.56
CA THR A 467 -24.03 4.05 -71.01
C THR A 467 -23.68 3.53 -69.61
N ASN A 468 -22.85 2.48 -69.59
CA ASN A 468 -22.32 1.80 -68.41
C ASN A 468 -21.08 2.54 -67.84
N ALA A 469 -21.22 3.76 -67.32
CA ALA A 469 -20.08 4.45 -66.70
C ALA A 469 -20.47 5.46 -65.60
N ILE A 470 -19.53 5.71 -64.68
CA ILE A 470 -19.67 6.66 -63.57
C ILE A 470 -18.58 7.74 -63.56
N GLY A 471 -18.90 8.87 -62.93
CA GLY A 471 -17.94 9.89 -62.53
C GLY A 471 -18.48 10.66 -61.34
N VAL A 472 -18.18 11.95 -61.25
CA VAL A 472 -18.52 12.79 -60.08
C VAL A 472 -19.48 13.91 -60.50
N TYR A 473 -20.48 14.19 -59.67
CA TYR A 473 -21.52 15.18 -59.90
C TYR A 473 -21.44 16.31 -58.88
N GLN A 474 -21.35 17.57 -59.35
CA GLN A 474 -21.23 18.77 -58.51
C GLN A 474 -22.46 19.69 -58.47
N GLY A 475 -23.55 19.38 -59.17
CA GLY A 475 -24.84 20.05 -58.96
C GLY A 475 -25.03 21.49 -59.48
N SER A 476 -24.12 22.07 -60.27
CA SER A 476 -24.31 23.43 -60.81
C SER A 476 -23.98 23.56 -62.31
N GLY A 477 -24.98 24.00 -63.10
CA GLY A 477 -24.81 24.53 -64.46
C GLY A 477 -25.17 23.60 -65.63
N GLY A 478 -26.40 23.73 -66.15
CA GLY A 478 -26.78 23.62 -67.58
C GLY A 478 -26.58 22.32 -68.39
N ALA A 479 -25.64 21.44 -68.03
CA ALA A 479 -25.46 20.12 -68.60
C ALA A 479 -25.08 19.16 -67.46
N PRO A 480 -25.59 17.91 -67.43
CA PRO A 480 -25.32 16.97 -66.36
C PRO A 480 -23.88 16.44 -66.50
N ASN A 481 -22.91 17.28 -66.15
CA ASN A 481 -21.50 16.91 -66.13
C ASN A 481 -21.27 15.96 -64.97
N THR A 482 -21.30 14.67 -65.27
CA THR A 482 -20.95 13.59 -64.35
C THR A 482 -19.61 12.97 -64.70
N ALA A 483 -18.86 13.52 -65.66
CA ALA A 483 -17.52 13.04 -65.94
C ALA A 483 -16.64 13.33 -64.73
N LEU A 484 -15.63 12.50 -64.51
CA LEU A 484 -14.54 12.82 -63.61
C LEU A 484 -13.70 13.94 -64.24
N GLN A 485 -13.45 15.02 -63.49
CA GLN A 485 -12.72 16.20 -63.93
C GLN A 485 -11.60 16.61 -62.96
N THR A 486 -10.89 17.67 -63.29
CA THR A 486 -9.77 18.20 -62.50
C THR A 486 -10.21 18.50 -61.06
N GLY A 487 -9.51 17.90 -60.09
CA GLY A 487 -9.80 18.05 -58.66
C GLY A 487 -10.80 17.02 -58.10
N GLU A 488 -11.33 16.14 -58.94
CA GLU A 488 -12.22 15.06 -58.54
C GLU A 488 -11.51 13.71 -58.58
N THR A 489 -11.94 12.79 -57.72
CA THR A 489 -11.40 11.42 -57.70
C THR A 489 -12.49 10.40 -57.50
N LEU A 490 -12.34 9.23 -58.11
CA LEU A 490 -13.06 8.01 -57.74
C LEU A 490 -12.08 7.00 -57.13
N SER A 491 -12.28 6.66 -55.87
CA SER A 491 -11.58 5.58 -55.18
C SER A 491 -12.38 4.28 -55.28
N PHE A 492 -11.68 3.18 -55.56
CA PHE A 492 -12.21 1.82 -55.66
C PHE A 492 -11.45 0.93 -54.68
N ARG A 493 -12.10 0.53 -53.58
CA ARG A 493 -11.50 -0.26 -52.50
C ARG A 493 -12.15 -1.63 -52.35
N LEU A 494 -11.35 -2.69 -52.38
CA LEU A 494 -11.78 -4.04 -52.01
C LEU A 494 -12.04 -4.13 -50.50
N ASN A 495 -13.22 -4.61 -50.12
CA ASN A 495 -13.55 -4.77 -48.70
C ASN A 495 -12.98 -6.09 -48.15
N GLY A 496 -11.85 -6.02 -47.45
CA GLY A 496 -11.23 -7.17 -46.79
C GLY A 496 -10.42 -8.09 -47.69
N TYR A 497 -10.01 -7.62 -48.89
CA TYR A 497 -9.14 -8.36 -49.82
C TYR A 497 -8.06 -7.46 -50.42
N THR A 498 -6.97 -8.06 -50.92
CA THR A 498 -5.93 -7.37 -51.71
C THR A 498 -5.83 -7.92 -53.13
N ALA A 499 -5.30 -7.14 -54.07
CA ALA A 499 -5.04 -7.52 -55.46
C ALA A 499 -3.59 -7.19 -55.85
N GLN A 500 -3.12 -7.72 -56.97
CA GLN A 500 -1.77 -7.48 -57.51
C GLN A 500 -1.79 -6.93 -58.93
N LYS A 501 -2.91 -7.07 -59.65
CA LYS A 501 -3.13 -6.49 -60.97
C LYS A 501 -4.46 -5.76 -61.04
N PHE A 502 -4.52 -4.75 -61.91
CA PHE A 502 -5.71 -3.96 -62.14
C PHE A 502 -6.00 -3.80 -63.63
N GLY A 503 -7.28 -3.82 -63.99
CA GLY A 503 -7.79 -3.48 -65.31
C GLY A 503 -8.77 -2.31 -65.20
N LEU A 504 -8.70 -1.40 -66.17
CA LEU A 504 -9.51 -0.19 -66.24
C LEU A 504 -10.06 0.01 -67.65
N THR A 505 -11.36 0.23 -67.76
CA THR A 505 -12.01 0.71 -68.97
C THR A 505 -12.65 2.06 -68.70
N LEU A 506 -12.30 3.05 -69.51
CA LEU A 506 -12.83 4.40 -69.46
C LEU A 506 -13.86 4.62 -70.57
N TYR A 507 -14.78 5.54 -70.37
CA TYR A 507 -15.76 5.99 -71.36
C TYR A 507 -15.59 7.49 -71.62
N GLY A 508 -15.78 7.91 -72.86
CA GLY A 508 -15.58 9.31 -73.27
C GLY A 508 -14.11 9.76 -73.32
N PHE A 509 -13.17 8.84 -73.08
CA PHE A 509 -11.73 9.12 -73.08
C PHE A 509 -11.18 9.25 -74.51
N THR A 510 -10.54 10.37 -74.81
CA THR A 510 -10.07 10.78 -76.14
C THR A 510 -8.55 10.86 -76.22
N ALA A 511 -8.03 10.99 -77.45
CA ALA A 511 -6.58 11.05 -77.68
C ALA A 511 -5.98 12.32 -77.05
N GLY A 512 -5.02 12.14 -76.14
CA GLY A 512 -4.36 13.22 -75.40
C GLY A 512 -4.84 13.37 -73.96
N GLU A 513 -5.93 12.73 -73.58
CA GLU A 513 -6.36 12.65 -72.18
C GLU A 513 -5.51 11.65 -71.39
N GLN A 514 -5.47 11.86 -70.08
CA GLN A 514 -4.69 11.05 -69.16
C GLN A 514 -5.46 10.81 -67.86
N ALA A 515 -5.42 9.56 -67.39
CA ALA A 515 -5.95 9.16 -66.08
C ALA A 515 -4.80 8.72 -65.18
N LEU A 516 -4.64 9.35 -64.02
CA LEU A 516 -3.66 8.94 -63.02
C LEU A 516 -4.34 7.98 -62.04
N LEU A 517 -3.76 6.79 -61.92
CA LEU A 517 -4.15 5.76 -60.96
C LEU A 517 -3.14 5.76 -59.82
N THR A 518 -3.62 5.90 -58.60
CA THR A 518 -2.80 5.76 -57.38
C THR A 518 -3.24 4.51 -56.63
N PHE A 519 -2.33 3.55 -56.52
CA PHE A 519 -2.57 2.28 -55.84
C PHE A 519 -2.19 2.43 -54.38
N LYS A 520 -3.06 1.97 -53.48
CA LYS A 520 -2.83 2.00 -52.05
C LYS A 520 -3.03 0.62 -51.42
N ASN A 521 -2.28 0.35 -50.37
CA ASN A 521 -2.51 -0.77 -49.47
C ASN A 521 -2.70 -0.23 -48.06
N SER A 522 -3.88 -0.43 -47.48
CA SER A 522 -4.21 0.08 -46.13
C SER A 522 -3.93 1.59 -45.99
N GLY A 523 -4.19 2.35 -47.07
CA GLY A 523 -3.97 3.80 -47.15
C GLY A 523 -2.58 4.26 -47.57
N ALA A 524 -1.55 3.40 -47.55
CA ALA A 524 -0.20 3.74 -48.01
C ALA A 524 -0.07 3.58 -49.53
N ILE A 525 0.53 4.55 -50.23
CA ILE A 525 0.75 4.47 -51.68
C ILE A 525 1.78 3.38 -51.99
N VAL A 526 1.42 2.42 -52.83
CA VAL A 526 2.31 1.33 -53.27
C VAL A 526 2.80 1.51 -54.70
N GLY A 527 2.11 2.32 -55.50
CA GLY A 527 2.52 2.64 -56.87
C GLY A 527 1.55 3.58 -57.56
N THR A 528 1.96 4.07 -58.72
CA THR A 528 1.15 4.94 -59.57
C THR A 528 1.25 4.51 -61.03
N TYR A 529 0.18 4.70 -61.80
CA TYR A 529 0.17 4.42 -63.23
C TYR A 529 -0.63 5.50 -63.98
N THR A 530 -0.12 5.97 -65.12
CA THR A 530 -0.84 6.92 -65.97
C THR A 530 -1.39 6.22 -67.20
N ALA A 531 -2.70 6.07 -67.27
CA ALA A 531 -3.38 5.50 -68.43
C ALA A 531 -3.56 6.58 -69.51
N THR A 532 -3.17 6.24 -70.75
CA THR A 532 -3.27 7.09 -71.94
C THR A 532 -4.16 6.48 -73.02
N THR A 533 -4.84 5.38 -72.72
CA THR A 533 -5.74 4.64 -73.63
C THR A 533 -7.05 4.31 -72.93
N ILE A 534 -8.11 4.13 -73.71
CA ILE A 534 -9.48 3.84 -73.25
C ILE A 534 -9.53 2.58 -72.37
N THR A 535 -8.85 1.52 -72.80
CA THR A 535 -8.74 0.26 -72.06
C THR A 535 -7.28 0.04 -71.68
N THR A 536 -7.03 -0.23 -70.40
CA THR A 536 -5.73 -0.65 -69.90
C THR A 536 -5.89 -1.90 -69.07
N ALA A 537 -5.10 -2.92 -69.37
CA ALA A 537 -5.16 -4.25 -68.80
C ALA A 537 -3.85 -4.59 -68.07
N ASN A 538 -3.88 -5.54 -67.14
CA ASN A 538 -2.71 -6.06 -66.40
C ASN A 538 -1.80 -5.02 -65.73
N ILE A 539 -2.34 -3.91 -65.24
CA ILE A 539 -1.55 -2.89 -64.53
C ILE A 539 -1.04 -3.48 -63.21
N ASN A 540 0.28 -3.51 -63.04
CA ASN A 540 0.93 -4.00 -61.82
C ASN A 540 1.69 -2.84 -61.14
N PRO A 541 1.27 -2.39 -59.95
CA PRO A 541 1.94 -1.29 -59.24
C PRO A 541 3.24 -1.68 -58.53
N GLY A 542 3.68 -2.94 -58.61
CA GLY A 542 4.89 -3.45 -57.96
C GLY A 542 4.67 -4.00 -56.54
N GLY A 543 3.43 -4.06 -56.08
CA GLY A 543 3.05 -4.58 -54.76
C GLY A 543 1.56 -4.94 -54.67
N VAL A 544 1.16 -5.52 -53.53
CA VAL A 544 -0.27 -5.75 -53.23
C VAL A 544 -0.96 -4.43 -52.92
N PHE A 545 -2.23 -4.30 -53.29
CA PHE A 545 -3.07 -3.12 -53.03
C PHE A 545 -4.51 -3.53 -52.69
N ASP A 546 -5.19 -2.73 -51.87
CA ASP A 546 -6.61 -2.89 -51.56
C ASP A 546 -7.45 -1.77 -52.18
N GLU A 547 -6.82 -0.68 -52.63
CA GLU A 547 -7.50 0.50 -53.16
C GLU A 547 -6.80 1.05 -54.41
N VAL A 548 -7.59 1.52 -55.38
CA VAL A 548 -7.12 2.30 -56.54
C VAL A 548 -7.90 3.60 -56.60
N VAL A 549 -7.19 4.73 -56.56
CA VAL A 549 -7.76 6.06 -56.77
C VAL A 549 -7.52 6.48 -58.21
N VAL A 550 -8.60 6.72 -58.95
CA VAL A 550 -8.59 7.24 -60.32
C VAL A 550 -8.86 8.74 -60.27
N GLN A 551 -8.00 9.52 -60.93
CA GLN A 551 -8.13 10.97 -61.06
C GLN A 551 -7.71 11.43 -62.45
N THR A 552 -8.18 12.60 -62.88
CA THR A 552 -7.77 13.17 -64.17
C THR A 552 -6.41 13.85 -64.08
N VAL A 553 -5.73 14.01 -65.21
CA VAL A 553 -4.51 14.84 -65.33
C VAL A 553 -4.80 16.00 -66.26
N GLY A 554 -4.41 17.21 -65.86
CA GLY A 554 -4.66 18.43 -66.63
C GLY A 554 -6.16 18.68 -66.80
N ALA A 555 -6.57 18.95 -68.04
CA ALA A 555 -7.96 19.24 -68.40
C ALA A 555 -8.75 18.02 -68.92
N SER A 556 -8.26 16.80 -68.65
CA SER A 556 -8.93 15.56 -69.08
C SER A 556 -10.29 15.41 -68.40
N ALA A 557 -11.27 14.82 -69.08
CA ALA A 557 -12.59 14.53 -68.56
C ALA A 557 -13.14 13.20 -69.11
N PHE A 558 -13.42 12.23 -68.24
CA PHE A 558 -13.87 10.90 -68.64
C PHE A 558 -14.73 10.23 -67.56
N TRP A 559 -15.38 9.12 -67.91
CA TRP A 559 -16.09 8.28 -66.96
C TRP A 559 -15.37 6.93 -66.77
N VAL A 560 -15.56 6.30 -65.62
CA VAL A 560 -15.08 4.94 -65.35
C VAL A 560 -16.19 3.95 -65.67
N GLN A 561 -15.94 3.03 -66.60
CA GLN A 561 -16.92 2.05 -67.08
C GLN A 561 -16.75 0.69 -66.40
N THR A 562 -15.52 0.22 -66.26
CA THR A 562 -15.24 -1.09 -65.66
C THR A 562 -13.93 -1.04 -64.90
N VAL A 563 -13.93 -1.64 -63.71
CA VAL A 563 -12.72 -1.90 -62.94
C VAL A 563 -12.60 -3.39 -62.70
N LYS A 564 -11.37 -3.91 -62.78
CA LYS A 564 -11.10 -5.32 -62.54
C LYS A 564 -9.90 -5.46 -61.62
N PHE A 565 -10.05 -6.22 -60.55
CA PHE A 565 -8.97 -6.57 -59.64
C PHE A 565 -8.58 -8.02 -59.92
N CYS A 566 -7.28 -8.33 -60.03
CA CYS A 566 -6.80 -9.70 -60.23
C CYS A 566 -5.65 -10.06 -59.28
N ASP A 567 -5.51 -11.36 -59.02
CA ASP A 567 -4.27 -11.93 -58.49
C ASP A 567 -3.11 -11.83 -59.51
N ALA A 568 -1.90 -12.22 -59.12
CA ALA A 568 -0.75 -12.19 -60.03
C ALA A 568 -0.88 -13.12 -61.25
N LEU A 569 -1.64 -14.20 -61.15
CA LEU A 569 -1.70 -15.25 -62.18
C LEU A 569 -2.80 -14.98 -63.22
N THR A 570 -3.83 -14.24 -62.85
CA THR A 570 -5.01 -13.97 -63.67
C THR A 570 -4.77 -12.75 -64.55
N SER A 571 -5.25 -12.82 -65.80
CA SER A 571 -5.26 -11.63 -66.66
C SER A 571 -6.34 -10.67 -66.20
N CYS A 572 -5.90 -9.47 -65.85
CA CYS A 572 -6.71 -8.27 -65.84
C CYS A 572 -6.67 -7.66 -67.24
#